data_AF-A0A6A4GPD5-F1
#
_entry.id   AF-A0A6A4GPD5-F1
#
_cell.length_a   1.000
_cell.length_b   1.000
_cell.length_c   1.000
_cell.angle_alpha   90.00
_cell.angle_beta   90.00
_cell.angle_gamma   90.00
#
_symmetry.space_group_name_H-M   'P 1'
#
loop_
_entity.id
_entity.type
_entity.pdbx_description
1 polymer ?
#
loop_
_entity_poly.entity_id
_entity_poly.type
_entity_poly.pdbx_seq_one_letter_code
_entity_poly.pdbx_strand_id
1 'polypeptide(L)'
;MTSAAKMESLIQSGCAPVNAVAPRTIVTKELFSLDVDNSIWDDIGLADDDDVAEPPLWLCDEHVRTGIRGILLRDRCDEELHRLKYEEASLKDWFMEEWSVVLRSMEEIEDLNIQYQLQERRKDLARLYIVWAKALSTLPRDEPMELWGPMGAELVQARLEVETEQVQEEVEEDDEDAKDMFEEFDEDDLDVGLIERIDALDLNDNAWENELVNEDMYYVG
;
A
#
# COMPACT_ATOMS: atom_id res chain seq x y z
N MET A 1 33.28 -5.68 -31.19
CA MET A 1 33.84 -4.76 -30.17
C MET A 1 33.07 -4.99 -28.88
N THR A 2 33.74 -5.45 -27.83
CA THR A 2 33.15 -5.64 -26.51
C THR A 2 32.85 -4.28 -25.87
N SER A 3 31.81 -4.19 -25.04
CA SER A 3 31.37 -2.93 -24.40
C SER A 3 32.50 -2.22 -23.64
N ALA A 4 33.38 -2.98 -22.98
CA ALA A 4 34.55 -2.48 -22.25
C ALA A 4 35.54 -1.71 -23.14
N ALA A 5 35.86 -2.23 -24.33
CA ALA A 5 36.78 -1.57 -25.25
C ALA A 5 36.25 -0.20 -25.77
N LYS A 6 34.93 -0.07 -25.87
CA LYS A 6 34.29 1.20 -26.22
C LYS A 6 34.43 2.21 -25.08
N MET A 7 34.24 1.80 -23.84
CA MET A 7 34.40 2.67 -22.67
C MET A 7 35.86 3.12 -22.49
N GLU A 8 36.81 2.21 -22.68
CA GLU A 8 38.24 2.53 -22.62
C GLU A 8 38.67 3.55 -23.67
N SER A 9 38.12 3.46 -24.89
CA SER A 9 38.35 4.48 -25.92
C SER A 9 37.80 5.86 -25.53
N LEU A 10 36.68 5.92 -24.81
CA LEU A 10 36.07 7.17 -24.33
C LEU A 10 36.85 7.78 -23.17
N ILE A 11 37.43 6.95 -22.30
CA ILE A 11 38.33 7.40 -21.23
C ILE A 11 39.62 7.97 -21.83
N GLN A 12 40.24 7.25 -22.77
CA GLN A 12 41.45 7.70 -23.47
C GLN A 12 41.21 8.98 -24.28
N SER A 13 40.02 9.17 -24.85
CA SER A 13 39.66 10.39 -25.56
C SER A 13 39.23 11.55 -24.66
N GLY A 14 39.23 11.37 -23.32
CA GLY A 14 38.80 12.38 -22.35
C GLY A 14 37.32 12.73 -22.42
N CYS A 15 36.50 11.88 -23.03
CA CYS A 15 35.05 12.07 -23.16
C CYS A 15 34.24 11.31 -22.10
N ALA A 16 34.92 10.68 -21.14
CA ALA A 16 34.29 10.00 -20.01
C ALA A 16 34.18 10.93 -18.79
N PRO A 17 33.25 10.67 -17.85
CA PRO A 17 33.19 11.37 -16.57
C PRO A 17 34.52 11.35 -15.81
N VAL A 18 34.75 12.37 -14.98
CA VAL A 18 35.93 12.43 -14.12
C VAL A 18 35.96 11.18 -13.24
N ASN A 19 37.12 10.52 -13.16
CA ASN A 19 37.34 9.23 -12.46
C ASN A 19 36.61 8.01 -13.05
N ALA A 20 36.16 8.06 -14.31
CA ALA A 20 35.62 6.87 -14.96
C ALA A 20 36.71 5.80 -15.16
N VAL A 21 36.45 4.58 -14.68
CA VAL A 21 37.31 3.40 -14.85
C VAL A 21 36.61 2.41 -15.79
N ALA A 22 37.32 1.93 -16.81
CA ALA A 22 36.77 0.92 -17.72
C ALA A 22 36.63 -0.43 -16.98
N PRO A 23 35.46 -1.11 -17.08
CA PRO A 23 35.30 -2.47 -16.57
C PRO A 23 36.26 -3.43 -17.26
N ARG A 24 36.77 -4.41 -16.51
CA ARG A 24 37.62 -5.48 -17.07
C ARG A 24 36.82 -6.31 -18.09
N THR A 25 37.48 -6.73 -19.18
CA THR A 25 36.84 -7.57 -20.20
C THR A 25 36.62 -8.98 -19.67
N ILE A 26 35.38 -9.44 -19.64
CA ILE A 26 35.06 -10.83 -19.27
C ILE A 26 35.47 -11.78 -20.40
N VAL A 27 36.29 -12.79 -20.07
CA VAL A 27 36.71 -13.83 -21.01
C VAL A 27 35.58 -14.85 -21.15
N THR A 28 34.79 -14.74 -22.22
CA THR A 28 33.58 -15.56 -22.43
C THR A 28 33.84 -17.05 -22.67
N LYS A 29 35.06 -17.42 -23.10
CA LYS A 29 35.42 -18.83 -23.39
C LYS A 29 35.58 -19.69 -22.13
N GLU A 30 35.85 -19.08 -20.99
CA GLU A 30 36.08 -19.75 -19.71
C GLU A 30 35.10 -19.27 -18.63
N LEU A 31 34.01 -18.61 -19.05
CA LEU A 31 33.00 -18.04 -18.15
C LEU A 31 32.29 -19.11 -17.30
N PHE A 32 32.22 -20.35 -17.81
CA PHE A 32 31.63 -21.50 -17.10
C PHE A 32 32.66 -22.40 -16.42
N SER A 33 33.95 -22.07 -16.56
CA SER A 33 35.09 -22.67 -15.85
C SER A 33 35.61 -21.69 -14.78
N LEU A 34 34.68 -21.08 -14.07
CA LEU A 34 34.94 -20.08 -13.04
C LEU A 34 35.52 -20.76 -11.78
N ASP A 35 36.73 -20.40 -11.38
CA ASP A 35 37.30 -20.73 -10.07
C ASP A 35 37.13 -19.55 -9.10
N VAL A 36 37.29 -19.78 -7.80
CA VAL A 36 37.19 -18.75 -6.75
C VAL A 36 38.31 -17.71 -6.89
N ASP A 37 39.46 -18.11 -7.44
CA ASP A 37 40.59 -17.22 -7.72
C ASP A 37 40.42 -16.39 -9.02
N ASN A 38 39.30 -16.55 -9.74
CA ASN A 38 39.07 -15.78 -10.96
C ASN A 38 38.75 -14.31 -10.63
N SER A 39 39.39 -13.40 -11.36
CA SER A 39 39.25 -11.93 -11.19
C SER A 39 37.86 -11.33 -11.43
N ILE A 40 36.84 -12.16 -11.68
CA ILE A 40 35.43 -11.76 -11.69
C ILE A 40 34.88 -11.65 -10.25
N TRP A 41 35.53 -12.34 -9.31
CA TRP A 41 35.28 -12.26 -7.88
C TRP A 41 36.12 -11.16 -7.19
N ASP A 42 37.02 -10.49 -7.93
CA ASP A 42 37.65 -9.27 -7.43
C ASP A 42 36.55 -8.20 -7.31
N ASP A 43 36.23 -7.76 -6.10
CA ASP A 43 35.32 -6.64 -5.87
C ASP A 43 35.94 -5.35 -6.42
N ILE A 44 35.56 -4.96 -7.65
CA ILE A 44 36.03 -3.73 -8.33
C ILE A 44 35.50 -2.44 -7.64
N GLY A 45 34.95 -2.52 -6.43
CA GLY A 45 34.39 -1.39 -5.68
C GLY A 45 34.76 -1.32 -4.20
N LEU A 46 35.61 -2.23 -3.72
CA LEU A 46 36.12 -2.24 -2.35
C LEU A 46 37.65 -2.24 -2.43
N ALA A 47 38.23 -1.10 -2.80
CA ALA A 47 39.67 -0.98 -2.61
C ALA A 47 39.94 -0.95 -1.09
N ASP A 48 40.90 -1.73 -0.60
CA ASP A 48 41.34 -1.67 0.82
C ASP A 48 41.81 -0.26 1.26
N ASP A 49 42.03 0.67 0.33
CA ASP A 49 42.30 2.09 0.62
C ASP A 49 41.03 2.91 0.97
N ASP A 50 39.82 2.38 0.68
CA ASP A 50 38.53 2.95 1.06
C ASP A 50 38.07 2.47 2.47
N ASP A 51 38.79 1.56 3.12
CA ASP A 51 38.56 1.17 4.53
C ASP A 51 38.81 2.33 5.52
N VAL A 52 39.25 3.49 5.03
CA VAL A 52 39.45 4.73 5.80
C VAL A 52 38.25 5.67 5.67
N ALA A 53 37.35 5.46 4.70
CA ALA A 53 36.17 6.30 4.53
C ALA A 53 35.09 5.90 5.55
N GLU A 54 34.62 6.88 6.34
CA GLU A 54 33.45 6.68 7.19
C GLU A 54 32.29 6.19 6.31
N PRO A 55 31.60 5.08 6.68
CA PRO A 55 30.51 4.57 5.86
C PRO A 55 29.41 5.63 5.71
N PRO A 56 28.65 5.61 4.60
CA PRO A 56 27.65 6.62 4.36
C PRO A 56 26.59 6.62 5.48
N LEU A 57 26.08 7.79 5.83
CA LEU A 57 25.17 7.96 6.98
C LEU A 57 23.89 7.13 6.87
N TRP A 58 23.36 6.88 5.66
CA TRP A 58 22.20 6.01 5.47
C TRP A 58 22.48 4.55 5.86
N LEU A 59 23.75 4.14 6.01
CA LEU A 59 24.15 2.82 6.47
C LEU A 59 24.42 2.78 7.97
N CYS A 60 25.04 3.83 8.53
CA CYS A 60 25.55 3.82 9.90
C CYS A 60 24.82 4.72 10.91
N ASP A 61 23.96 5.64 10.47
CA ASP A 61 23.21 6.55 11.36
C ASP A 61 21.72 6.16 11.40
N GLU A 62 21.24 5.79 12.59
CA GLU A 62 19.85 5.37 12.80
C GLU A 62 18.84 6.49 12.55
N HIS A 63 19.18 7.73 12.92
CA HIS A 63 18.31 8.87 12.69
C HIS A 63 18.18 9.16 11.20
N VAL A 64 19.26 9.00 10.44
CA VAL A 64 19.22 9.14 8.98
C VAL A 64 18.37 8.03 8.36
N ARG A 65 18.52 6.76 8.78
CA ARG A 65 17.68 5.66 8.30
C ARG A 65 16.20 5.87 8.61
N THR A 66 15.90 6.26 9.84
CA THR A 66 14.55 6.54 10.30
C THR A 66 13.95 7.71 9.52
N GLY A 67 14.71 8.79 9.31
CA GLY A 67 14.29 9.92 8.48
C GLY A 67 13.97 9.54 7.04
N ILE A 68 14.83 8.71 6.41
CA ILE A 68 14.58 8.19 5.06
C ILE A 68 13.29 7.36 5.02
N ARG A 69 13.11 6.44 5.98
CA ARG A 69 11.88 5.62 6.07
C ARG A 69 10.64 6.49 6.27
N GLY A 70 10.72 7.51 7.13
CA GLY A 70 9.62 8.42 7.40
C GLY A 70 9.20 9.22 6.16
N ILE A 71 10.17 9.75 5.40
CA ILE A 71 9.89 10.45 4.14
C ILE A 71 9.24 9.50 3.13
N LEU A 72 9.80 8.30 2.94
CA LEU A 72 9.25 7.31 2.00
C LEU A 72 7.85 6.83 2.41
N LEU A 73 7.59 6.69 3.72
CA LEU A 73 6.28 6.31 4.23
C LEU A 73 5.26 7.42 3.96
N ARG A 74 5.63 8.69 4.23
CA ARG A 74 4.77 9.83 3.91
C ARG A 74 4.44 9.87 2.42
N ASP A 75 5.45 9.77 1.56
CA ASP A 75 5.26 9.81 0.11
C ASP A 75 4.37 8.65 -0.37
N ARG A 76 4.49 7.46 0.24
CA ARG A 76 3.60 6.32 -0.01
C ARG A 76 2.17 6.56 0.48
N CYS A 77 1.98 7.16 1.65
CA CYS A 77 0.66 7.54 2.16
C CYS A 77 -0.02 8.55 1.22
N ASP A 78 0.75 9.51 0.70
CA ASP A 78 0.26 10.48 -0.28
C ASP A 78 -0.17 9.77 -1.58
N GLU A 79 0.67 8.86 -2.11
CA GLU A 79 0.32 8.06 -3.29
C GLU A 79 -0.96 7.24 -3.07
N GLU A 80 -1.07 6.54 -1.94
CA GLU A 80 -2.23 5.72 -1.62
C GLU A 80 -3.49 6.57 -1.46
N LEU A 81 -3.40 7.75 -0.84
CA LEU A 81 -4.53 8.68 -0.74
C LEU A 81 -5.01 9.15 -2.12
N HIS A 82 -4.09 9.45 -3.04
CA HIS A 82 -4.45 9.80 -4.43
C HIS A 82 -5.13 8.64 -5.14
N ARG A 83 -4.62 7.42 -4.94
CA ARG A 83 -5.20 6.21 -5.52
C ARG A 83 -6.61 5.95 -4.98
N LEU A 84 -6.81 6.04 -3.66
CA LEU A 84 -8.12 5.88 -3.03
C LEU A 84 -9.14 6.91 -3.54
N LYS A 85 -8.72 8.18 -3.74
CA LYS A 85 -9.59 9.20 -4.34
C LYS A 85 -10.03 8.83 -5.76
N TYR A 86 -9.12 8.27 -6.56
CA TYR A 86 -9.44 7.80 -7.92
C TYR A 86 -10.38 6.58 -7.91
N GLU A 87 -10.11 5.62 -7.02
CA GLU A 87 -10.94 4.42 -6.87
C GLU A 87 -12.34 4.77 -6.34
N GLU A 88 -12.46 5.69 -5.37
CA GLU A 88 -13.75 6.21 -4.89
C GLU A 88 -14.55 6.82 -6.03
N ALA A 89 -13.94 7.70 -6.85
CA ALA A 89 -14.63 8.32 -7.98
C ALA A 89 -15.10 7.28 -9.00
N SER A 90 -14.22 6.34 -9.36
CA SER A 90 -14.51 5.28 -10.33
C SER A 90 -15.65 4.36 -9.85
N LEU A 91 -15.66 4.04 -8.55
CA LEU A 91 -16.70 3.23 -7.92
C LEU A 91 -18.06 3.92 -7.97
N LYS A 92 -18.10 5.23 -7.66
CA LYS A 92 -19.33 6.04 -7.73
C LYS A 92 -19.85 6.15 -9.16
N ASP A 93 -18.97 6.43 -10.12
CA ASP A 93 -19.31 6.56 -11.53
C ASP A 93 -19.93 5.25 -12.05
N TRP A 94 -19.27 4.12 -11.78
CA TRP A 94 -19.77 2.80 -12.14
C TRP A 94 -21.15 2.53 -11.52
N PHE A 95 -21.31 2.82 -10.22
CA PHE A 95 -22.57 2.57 -9.54
C PHE A 95 -23.71 3.39 -10.16
N MET A 96 -23.46 4.67 -10.43
CA MET A 96 -24.46 5.57 -11.01
C MET A 96 -24.88 5.16 -12.42
N GLU A 97 -23.91 4.74 -13.24
CA GLU A 97 -24.18 4.21 -14.58
C GLU A 97 -25.03 2.93 -14.51
N GLU A 98 -24.59 1.95 -13.71
CA GLU A 98 -25.26 0.67 -13.57
C GLU A 98 -26.70 0.85 -13.04
N TRP A 99 -26.87 1.70 -12.02
CA TRP A 99 -28.18 2.03 -11.47
C TRP A 99 -29.10 2.67 -12.52
N SER A 100 -28.58 3.62 -13.31
CA SER A 100 -29.34 4.26 -14.39
C SER A 100 -29.75 3.26 -15.48
N VAL A 101 -28.86 2.35 -15.86
CA VAL A 101 -29.12 1.32 -16.87
C VAL A 101 -30.22 0.38 -16.40
N VAL A 102 -30.18 -0.08 -15.14
CA VAL A 102 -31.22 -0.96 -14.58
C VAL A 102 -32.57 -0.26 -14.56
N LEU A 103 -32.65 0.98 -14.05
CA LEU A 103 -33.91 1.73 -14.01
C LEU A 103 -34.50 1.93 -15.42
N ARG A 104 -33.68 2.37 -16.38
CA ARG A 104 -34.12 2.55 -17.76
C ARG A 104 -34.58 1.24 -18.41
N SER A 105 -33.87 0.14 -18.16
CA SER A 105 -34.25 -1.18 -18.67
C SER A 105 -35.59 -1.65 -18.09
N MET A 106 -35.89 -1.32 -16.83
CA MET A 106 -37.19 -1.62 -16.21
C MET A 106 -38.34 -0.84 -16.84
N GLU A 107 -38.08 0.37 -17.36
CA GLU A 107 -39.06 1.18 -18.08
C GLU A 107 -39.28 0.72 -19.53
N GLU A 108 -38.22 0.26 -20.20
CA GLU A 108 -38.25 -0.10 -21.63
C GLU A 108 -38.70 -1.55 -21.89
N ILE A 109 -38.45 -2.48 -20.97
CA ILE A 109 -38.65 -3.92 -21.21
C ILE A 109 -39.96 -4.42 -20.57
N GLU A 110 -40.85 -4.96 -21.39
CA GLU A 110 -42.16 -5.51 -20.96
C GLU A 110 -42.13 -7.02 -20.64
N ASP A 111 -41.03 -7.72 -20.93
CA ASP A 111 -40.89 -9.15 -20.64
C ASP A 111 -40.86 -9.39 -19.12
N LEU A 112 -41.85 -10.13 -18.62
CA LEU A 112 -42.02 -10.39 -17.18
C LEU A 112 -40.83 -11.11 -16.53
N ASN A 113 -40.17 -12.02 -17.25
CA ASN A 113 -39.01 -12.73 -16.73
C ASN A 113 -37.81 -11.78 -16.62
N ILE A 114 -37.60 -10.92 -17.60
CA ILE A 114 -36.54 -9.92 -17.56
C ILE A 114 -36.83 -8.86 -16.50
N GLN A 115 -38.08 -8.42 -16.35
CA GLN A 115 -38.47 -7.48 -15.30
C GLN A 115 -38.18 -8.03 -13.90
N TYR A 116 -38.48 -9.31 -13.65
CA TYR A 116 -38.15 -9.93 -12.36
C TYR A 116 -36.63 -9.91 -12.09
N GLN A 117 -35.82 -10.27 -13.09
CA GLN A 117 -34.36 -10.23 -12.95
C GLN A 117 -33.82 -8.81 -12.71
N LEU A 118 -34.40 -7.81 -13.39
CA LEU A 118 -34.03 -6.41 -13.17
C LEU A 118 -34.42 -5.92 -11.76
N GLN A 119 -35.56 -6.40 -11.22
CA GLN A 119 -35.96 -6.08 -9.85
C GLN A 119 -35.00 -6.68 -8.82
N GLU A 120 -34.58 -7.94 -9.00
CA GLU A 120 -33.57 -8.56 -8.14
C GLU A 120 -32.24 -7.81 -8.24
N ARG A 121 -31.76 -7.52 -9.46
CA ARG A 121 -30.54 -6.73 -9.67
C ARG A 121 -30.60 -5.37 -9.01
N ARG A 122 -31.75 -4.69 -9.03
CA ARG A 122 -31.95 -3.40 -8.35
C ARG A 122 -31.83 -3.53 -6.84
N LYS A 123 -32.36 -4.59 -6.23
CA LYS A 123 -32.20 -4.85 -4.79
C LYS A 123 -30.73 -5.09 -4.44
N ASP A 124 -30.03 -5.91 -5.24
CA ASP A 124 -28.61 -6.18 -5.04
C ASP A 124 -27.77 -4.91 -5.08
N LEU A 125 -28.04 -4.02 -6.05
CA LEU A 125 -27.36 -2.73 -6.14
C LEU A 125 -27.67 -1.84 -4.93
N ALA A 126 -28.91 -1.86 -4.40
CA ALA A 126 -29.24 -1.11 -3.19
C ALA A 126 -28.47 -1.65 -1.96
N ARG A 127 -28.31 -2.97 -1.83
CA ARG A 127 -27.48 -3.59 -0.77
C ARG A 127 -26.01 -3.21 -0.92
N LEU A 128 -25.49 -3.31 -2.14
CA LEU A 128 -24.10 -2.94 -2.46
C LEU A 128 -23.82 -1.48 -2.10
N TYR A 129 -24.76 -0.58 -2.41
CA TYR A 129 -24.66 0.82 -2.03
C TYR A 129 -24.54 1.02 -0.52
N ILE A 130 -25.33 0.29 0.30
CA ILE A 130 -25.24 0.42 1.76
C ILE A 130 -23.85 0.00 2.27
N VAL A 131 -23.34 -1.12 1.78
CA VAL A 131 -22.00 -1.63 2.15
C VAL A 131 -20.92 -0.62 1.76
N TRP A 132 -20.96 -0.15 0.51
CA TRP A 132 -19.97 0.80 0.00
C TRP A 132 -20.07 2.18 0.65
N ALA A 133 -21.27 2.67 0.94
CA ALA A 133 -21.47 3.92 1.65
C ALA A 133 -20.89 3.85 3.09
N LYS A 134 -21.02 2.71 3.77
CA LYS A 134 -20.40 2.48 5.08
C LYS A 134 -18.87 2.50 4.96
N ALA A 135 -18.30 1.77 4.01
CA ALA A 135 -16.85 1.74 3.78
C ALA A 135 -16.29 3.12 3.39
N LEU A 136 -16.96 3.88 2.53
CA LEU A 136 -16.53 5.22 2.11
C LEU A 136 -16.75 6.31 3.17
N SER A 137 -17.47 6.00 4.25
CA SER A 137 -17.65 6.91 5.39
C SER A 137 -16.46 6.93 6.34
N THR A 138 -15.60 5.90 6.32
CA THR A 138 -14.40 5.83 7.16
C THR A 138 -13.21 6.57 6.58
N LEU A 139 -13.28 6.96 5.30
CA LEU A 139 -12.19 7.66 4.62
C LEU A 139 -12.14 9.14 5.05
N PRO A 140 -10.94 9.70 5.31
CA PRO A 140 -10.78 11.11 5.59
C PRO A 140 -11.22 11.94 4.38
N ARG A 141 -12.03 12.97 4.63
CA ARG A 141 -12.79 13.65 3.58
C ARG A 141 -12.60 15.17 3.68
N ASP A 142 -12.13 15.77 2.58
CA ASP A 142 -11.88 17.21 2.47
C ASP A 142 -13.17 17.99 2.05
N GLU A 143 -14.10 17.33 1.37
CA GLU A 143 -15.29 17.95 0.79
C GLU A 143 -16.59 17.19 1.17
N PRO A 144 -17.72 17.90 1.36
CA PRO A 144 -19.00 17.25 1.63
C PRO A 144 -19.36 16.29 0.49
N MET A 145 -19.78 15.08 0.87
CA MET A 145 -20.18 14.02 -0.05
C MET A 145 -21.34 14.50 -0.95
N GLU A 146 -21.10 14.66 -2.25
CA GLU A 146 -22.19 14.77 -3.23
C GLU A 146 -23.08 13.53 -3.13
N LEU A 147 -24.40 13.71 -3.13
CA LEU A 147 -25.34 12.58 -3.11
C LEU A 147 -25.08 11.72 -4.36
N TRP A 148 -24.54 10.52 -4.16
CA TRP A 148 -24.40 9.49 -5.17
C TRP A 148 -25.28 8.31 -4.74
N GLY A 149 -26.04 7.76 -5.67
CA GLY A 149 -26.86 6.57 -5.43
C GLY A 149 -28.36 6.81 -5.24
N PRO A 150 -29.09 5.78 -4.77
CA PRO A 150 -30.55 5.77 -4.73
C PRO A 150 -31.11 6.79 -3.73
N MET A 151 -32.30 7.34 -3.99
CA MET A 151 -33.05 8.13 -3.03
C MET A 151 -34.39 7.46 -2.73
N GLY A 152 -34.67 7.13 -1.46
CA GLY A 152 -36.02 6.74 -1.03
C GLY A 152 -36.11 5.51 -0.12
N ALA A 153 -37.32 4.94 -0.06
CA ALA A 153 -37.73 3.90 0.88
C ALA A 153 -36.99 2.55 0.70
N GLU A 154 -36.47 2.28 -0.48
CA GLU A 154 -35.73 1.04 -0.79
C GLU A 154 -34.42 0.92 -0.01
N LEU A 155 -33.82 2.05 0.37
CA LEU A 155 -32.62 2.06 1.22
C LEU A 155 -32.90 1.58 2.63
N VAL A 156 -34.11 1.79 3.14
CA VAL A 156 -34.50 1.36 4.50
C VAL A 156 -34.56 -0.16 4.55
N GLN A 157 -35.17 -0.77 3.53
CA GLN A 157 -35.26 -2.22 3.40
C GLN A 157 -33.89 -2.85 3.16
N ALA A 158 -33.09 -2.31 2.24
CA ALA A 158 -31.74 -2.81 1.97
C ALA A 158 -30.82 -2.68 3.19
N ARG A 159 -30.95 -1.60 3.97
CA ARG A 159 -30.19 -1.43 5.21
C ARG A 159 -30.57 -2.48 6.25
N LEU A 160 -31.86 -2.73 6.45
CA LEU A 160 -32.32 -3.77 7.35
C LEU A 160 -31.79 -5.14 6.93
N GLU A 161 -31.86 -5.48 5.64
CA GLU A 161 -31.37 -6.75 5.12
C GLU A 161 -29.87 -6.94 5.36
N VAL A 162 -29.05 -5.92 5.07
CA VAL A 162 -27.60 -5.95 5.30
C VAL A 162 -27.27 -6.08 6.80
N GLU A 163 -28.00 -5.36 7.67
CA GLU A 163 -27.83 -5.47 9.12
C GLU A 163 -28.26 -6.87 9.62
N THR A 164 -29.33 -7.44 9.10
CA THR A 164 -29.79 -8.78 9.50
C THR A 164 -28.92 -9.92 8.97
N GLU A 165 -28.35 -9.79 7.76
CA GLU A 165 -27.41 -10.77 7.20
C GLU A 165 -26.09 -10.77 8.01
N GLN A 166 -25.58 -9.58 8.40
CA GLN A 166 -24.43 -9.48 9.31
C GLN A 166 -24.70 -10.15 10.66
N VAL A 167 -25.91 -9.98 11.22
CA VAL A 167 -26.30 -10.63 12.48
C VAL A 167 -26.49 -12.15 12.32
N GLN A 168 -26.93 -12.64 11.15
CA GLN A 168 -27.06 -14.08 10.90
C GLN A 168 -25.69 -14.76 10.77
N GLU A 169 -24.73 -14.11 10.10
CA GLU A 169 -23.36 -14.59 10.02
C GLU A 169 -22.69 -14.65 11.40
N GLU A 170 -23.00 -13.70 12.31
CA GLU A 170 -22.57 -13.74 13.71
C GLU A 170 -23.26 -14.83 14.56
N VAL A 171 -24.39 -15.39 14.11
CA VAL A 171 -25.20 -16.38 14.86
C VAL A 171 -25.03 -17.82 14.33
N GLU A 172 -24.43 -18.03 13.16
CA GLU A 172 -24.10 -19.37 12.62
C GLU A 172 -22.83 -20.01 13.26
N GLU A 173 -22.46 -19.62 14.47
CA GLU A 173 -21.52 -20.34 15.34
C GLU A 173 -22.21 -20.76 16.65
N ASP A 174 -23.05 -21.80 16.61
CA ASP A 174 -23.34 -22.62 17.79
C ASP A 174 -23.86 -24.01 17.38
N ASP A 175 -23.10 -24.73 16.54
CA ASP A 175 -23.17 -26.18 16.54
C ASP A 175 -22.25 -26.67 17.68
N GLU A 176 -22.88 -27.07 18.79
CA GLU A 176 -22.32 -27.55 20.07
C GLU A 176 -21.43 -28.82 19.97
N ASP A 177 -20.56 -28.96 18.97
CA ASP A 177 -19.65 -30.12 18.83
C ASP A 177 -18.27 -29.79 18.21
N ALA A 178 -17.83 -28.52 18.22
CA ALA A 178 -16.42 -28.19 18.06
C ALA A 178 -15.71 -28.22 19.43
N LYS A 179 -15.36 -29.44 19.86
CA LYS A 179 -14.35 -29.66 20.90
C LYS A 179 -13.12 -28.80 20.62
N ASP A 180 -12.92 -27.80 21.47
CA ASP A 180 -11.63 -27.42 22.05
C ASP A 180 -10.43 -27.61 21.10
N MET A 181 -10.38 -26.77 20.07
CA MET A 181 -9.16 -26.44 19.35
C MET A 181 -9.03 -24.93 19.30
N PHE A 182 -9.11 -24.30 20.47
CA PHE A 182 -8.34 -23.09 20.70
C PHE A 182 -6.90 -23.58 20.72
N GLU A 183 -6.25 -23.66 19.55
CA GLU A 183 -4.81 -23.57 19.52
C GLU A 183 -4.48 -22.30 20.29
N GLU A 184 -3.90 -22.49 21.48
CA GLU A 184 -3.29 -21.43 22.26
C GLU A 184 -2.46 -20.64 21.26
N PHE A 185 -2.89 -19.40 20.99
CA PHE A 185 -2.22 -18.53 20.06
C PHE A 185 -0.81 -18.31 20.62
N ASP A 186 0.15 -19.07 20.10
CA ASP A 186 1.54 -18.97 20.48
C ASP A 186 2.01 -17.58 20.06
N GLU A 187 2.19 -16.68 21.03
CA GLU A 187 2.79 -15.36 20.82
C GLU A 187 4.17 -15.44 20.14
N ASP A 188 4.81 -16.62 20.18
CA ASP A 188 6.08 -16.93 19.52
C ASP A 188 5.97 -17.08 17.98
N ASP A 189 4.77 -17.22 17.41
CA ASP A 189 4.52 -17.29 15.96
C ASP A 189 4.28 -15.91 15.32
N LEU A 190 4.23 -14.85 16.12
CA LEU A 190 4.32 -13.49 15.60
C LEU A 190 5.70 -13.29 14.98
N ASP A 191 5.73 -12.91 13.70
CA ASP A 191 6.95 -12.44 13.04
C ASP A 191 7.57 -11.35 13.92
N VAL A 192 8.72 -11.66 14.53
CA VAL A 192 9.49 -10.74 15.38
C VAL A 192 9.71 -9.40 14.66
N GLY A 193 9.79 -9.40 13.32
CA GLY A 193 9.89 -8.19 12.52
C GLY A 193 8.61 -7.34 12.45
N LEU A 194 7.43 -7.94 12.69
CA LEU A 194 6.16 -7.23 12.78
C LEU A 194 5.97 -6.60 14.17
N ILE A 195 6.35 -7.31 15.24
CA ILE A 195 6.33 -6.79 16.62
C ILE A 195 7.31 -5.63 16.76
N GLU A 196 8.56 -5.76 16.29
CA GLU A 196 9.54 -4.66 16.32
C GLU A 196 9.04 -3.42 15.59
N ARG A 197 8.24 -3.60 14.54
CA ARG A 197 7.69 -2.49 13.74
C ARG A 197 6.51 -1.81 14.41
N ILE A 198 5.72 -2.52 15.21
CA ILE A 198 4.62 -1.96 15.99
C ILE A 198 5.17 -1.23 17.22
N ASP A 199 6.12 -1.82 17.95
CA ASP A 199 6.77 -1.17 19.10
C ASP A 199 7.57 0.07 18.68
N ALA A 200 8.18 0.06 17.49
CA ALA A 200 8.85 1.23 16.93
C ALA A 200 7.89 2.37 16.55
N LEU A 201 6.60 2.08 16.32
CA LEU A 201 5.58 3.10 16.07
C LEU A 201 5.00 3.65 17.39
N ASP A 202 4.82 2.81 18.41
CA ASP A 202 4.25 3.19 19.70
C ASP A 202 5.21 4.06 20.55
N LEU A 203 6.52 3.94 20.33
CA LEU A 203 7.53 4.82 20.94
C LEU A 203 7.58 6.24 20.31
N ASN A 204 6.88 6.48 19.20
CA ASN A 204 6.93 7.77 18.49
C ASN A 204 5.75 8.71 18.82
N ASP A 205 4.66 8.20 19.41
CA ASP A 205 3.50 9.03 19.79
C ASP A 205 3.72 9.79 21.11
N ASN A 206 4.68 9.36 21.94
CA ASN A 206 5.02 10.04 23.19
C ASN A 206 6.00 11.23 23.04
N ALA A 207 6.48 11.52 21.81
CA ALA A 207 7.42 12.62 21.56
C ALA A 207 6.72 13.97 21.30
N TRP A 208 5.47 13.97 20.81
CA TRP A 208 4.77 15.20 20.44
C TRP A 208 4.03 15.88 21.59
N GLU A 209 3.78 15.19 22.71
CA GLU A 209 3.12 15.80 23.87
C GLU A 209 4.06 16.62 24.76
N ASN A 210 5.39 16.39 24.69
CA ASN A 210 6.35 17.11 25.55
C ASN A 210 6.95 18.38 24.94
N GLU A 211 6.81 18.61 23.63
CA GLU A 211 7.39 19.80 22.98
C GLU A 211 6.43 21.00 22.92
N LEU A 212 5.14 20.81 23.20
CA LEU A 212 4.15 21.91 23.26
C LEU A 212 4.07 22.63 24.63
N VAL A 213 4.82 22.17 25.64
CA VAL A 213 4.78 22.78 26.99
C VAL A 213 5.92 23.76 27.25
N ASN A 214 6.98 23.75 26.43
CA ASN A 214 8.20 24.55 26.71
C ASN A 214 8.33 25.88 25.94
N GLU A 215 7.46 26.18 24.97
CA GLU A 215 7.56 27.43 24.20
C GLU A 215 6.73 28.61 24.75
N ASP A 216 5.86 28.39 25.75
CA ASP A 216 5.01 29.45 26.33
C ASP A 216 5.59 30.17 27.57
N MET A 217 6.85 29.91 27.96
CA MET A 217 7.43 30.46 29.20
C MET A 217 8.51 31.55 29.03
N TYR A 218 8.62 32.18 27.85
CA TYR A 218 9.61 33.25 27.62
C TYR A 218 9.06 34.59 27.09
N TYR A 219 7.86 35.00 27.53
CA TYR A 219 7.42 36.40 27.43
C TYR A 219 6.63 36.88 28.66
N VAL A 220 7.33 37.08 29.79
CA VAL A 220 6.95 38.08 30.79
C VAL A 220 8.22 38.67 31.39
N GLY A 221 8.49 39.96 31.11
CA GLY A 221 9.60 40.74 31.65
C GLY A 221 9.69 42.11 30.99
#